data_AF-A0A1Q3H5B6-F1
#
_entry.id   AF-A0A1Q3H5B6-F1
#
_cell.length_a   1.000
_cell.length_b   1.000
_cell.length_c   1.000
_cell.angle_alpha   90.00
_cell.angle_beta   90.00
_cell.angle_gamma   90.00
#
_symmetry.space_group_name_H-M   'P 1'
#
loop_
_entity.id
_entity.type
_entity.pdbx_description
1 polymer ?
#
loop_
_entity_poly.entity_id
_entity_poly.type
_entity_poly.pdbx_seq_one_letter_code
_entity_poly.pdbx_strand_id
1 'polypeptide(L)'
;MPTTQDYFNLVVYAPVLVGHDGRPLAIVHGMERAVPGLRLGWTTSGKEDLIALPDRDEWVASDRTDGGFPLLCNDDDHHVVTLTGWESLAGPCDEPQFEVHARLPVNATVVAASMGVLEVVAEGAHARWGHMTPFGAAGDIAEQTAPTLAGPPSPPRGLPALKLFQHIRAPEIPYYLGWLNYWSDAAARAIGFPDPARDTELLSRARRTATGGWVVQLTDAPLDLDNPAHLDALKRAYARFPEIGGRAAP
;
A
#
# COMPACT_ATOMS: atom_id res chain seq x y z
N MET A 1 8.94 -27.25 -3.69
CA MET A 1 8.55 -26.21 -2.72
C MET A 1 9.17 -24.93 -3.25
N PRO A 2 8.42 -24.01 -3.88
CA PRO A 2 9.03 -22.75 -4.26
C PRO A 2 9.40 -22.04 -2.96
N THR A 3 10.67 -21.68 -2.84
CA THR A 3 11.22 -20.88 -1.74
C THR A 3 10.31 -19.68 -1.50
N THR A 4 9.90 -19.45 -0.24
CA THR A 4 9.12 -18.28 0.20
C THR A 4 9.92 -17.01 -0.13
N GLN A 5 9.79 -16.53 -1.37
CA GLN A 5 10.50 -15.34 -1.81
C GLN A 5 9.87 -14.16 -1.08
N ASP A 6 10.69 -13.41 -0.33
CA ASP A 6 10.22 -12.21 0.35
C ASP A 6 9.83 -11.16 -0.69
N TYR A 7 8.64 -10.58 -0.53
CA TYR A 7 8.07 -9.61 -1.45
C TYR A 7 7.56 -8.40 -0.67
N PHE A 8 7.59 -7.24 -1.31
CA PHE A 8 6.83 -6.08 -0.86
C PHE A 8 5.36 -6.28 -1.16
N ASN A 9 4.52 -6.12 -0.15
CA ASN A 9 3.10 -5.91 -0.31
C ASN A 9 2.84 -4.41 -0.39
N LEU A 10 2.37 -3.94 -1.54
CA LEU A 10 1.94 -2.56 -1.76
C LEU A 10 0.41 -2.55 -1.84
N VAL A 11 -0.21 -1.68 -1.04
CA VAL A 11 -1.66 -1.44 -1.11
C VAL A 11 -1.92 0.06 -1.07
N VAL A 12 -2.72 0.56 -2.01
CA VAL A 12 -3.25 1.94 -1.96
C VAL A 12 -4.77 1.93 -1.99
N TYR A 13 -5.36 2.90 -1.30
CA TYR A 13 -6.79 3.02 -1.07
C TYR A 13 -7.30 4.34 -1.65
N ALA A 14 -8.26 4.27 -2.56
CA ALA A 14 -8.74 5.38 -3.36
C ALA A 14 -10.27 5.43 -3.41
N PRO A 15 -10.87 6.56 -3.82
CA PRO A 15 -12.30 6.60 -4.18
C PRO A 15 -12.61 5.61 -5.31
N VAL A 16 -13.81 5.04 -5.31
CA VAL A 16 -14.28 4.10 -6.35
C VAL A 16 -14.08 4.63 -7.77
N LEU A 17 -13.89 3.73 -8.74
CA LEU A 17 -13.79 4.09 -10.15
C LEU A 17 -15.14 4.56 -10.68
N VAL A 18 -15.14 5.58 -11.56
CA VAL A 18 -16.39 6.11 -12.17
C VAL A 18 -16.29 6.16 -13.69
N GLY A 19 -17.28 5.56 -14.37
CA GLY A 19 -17.37 5.59 -15.83
C GLY A 19 -16.11 5.11 -16.55
N HIS A 20 -15.68 5.82 -17.60
CA HIS A 20 -14.42 5.58 -18.30
C HIS A 20 -13.25 6.23 -17.55
N ASP A 21 -12.93 5.65 -16.39
CA ASP A 21 -11.87 6.14 -15.53
C ASP A 21 -10.48 5.80 -16.09
N GLY A 22 -9.62 6.80 -16.26
CA GLY A 22 -8.25 6.65 -16.77
C GLY A 22 -7.24 6.16 -15.72
N ARG A 23 -7.63 6.08 -14.44
CA ARG A 23 -6.74 5.70 -13.33
C ARG A 23 -6.09 4.32 -13.48
N PRO A 24 -6.79 3.24 -13.91
CA PRO A 24 -6.15 1.94 -14.12
C PRO A 24 -4.92 2.00 -15.03
N LEU A 25 -5.03 2.66 -16.19
CA LEU A 25 -3.90 2.82 -17.11
C LEU A 25 -2.79 3.71 -16.52
N ALA A 26 -3.17 4.78 -15.82
CA ALA A 26 -2.21 5.65 -15.15
C ALA A 26 -1.36 4.88 -14.12
N ILE A 27 -1.98 3.98 -13.35
CA ILE A 27 -1.31 3.10 -12.39
C ILE A 27 -0.35 2.15 -13.10
N VAL A 28 -0.84 1.41 -14.10
CA VAL A 28 -0.05 0.42 -14.85
C VAL A 28 1.18 1.07 -15.47
N HIS A 29 0.99 2.14 -16.24
CA HIS A 29 2.09 2.84 -16.89
C HIS A 29 3.00 3.54 -15.89
N GLY A 30 2.46 4.04 -14.78
CA GLY A 30 3.23 4.62 -13.69
C GLY A 30 4.23 3.61 -13.12
N MET A 31 3.74 2.42 -12.76
CA MET A 31 4.55 1.35 -12.20
C MET A 31 5.63 0.87 -13.17
N GLU A 32 5.29 0.67 -14.46
CA GLU A 32 6.26 0.30 -15.51
C GLU A 32 7.36 1.36 -15.69
N ARG A 33 7.03 2.65 -15.56
CA ARG A 33 8.04 3.72 -15.63
C ARG A 33 8.93 3.78 -14.39
N ALA A 34 8.39 3.45 -13.21
CA ALA A 34 9.12 3.53 -11.96
C ALA A 34 10.12 2.39 -11.75
N VAL A 35 9.83 1.18 -12.27
CA VAL A 35 10.70 0.02 -12.14
C VAL A 35 11.41 -0.25 -13.47
N PRO A 36 12.74 -0.06 -13.56
CA PRO A 36 13.49 -0.32 -14.79
C PRO A 36 13.29 -1.74 -15.32
N GLY A 37 12.90 -1.86 -16.59
CA GLY A 37 12.71 -3.14 -17.27
C GLY A 37 11.38 -3.85 -16.94
N LEU A 38 10.53 -3.27 -16.09
CA LEU A 38 9.23 -3.87 -15.78
C LEU A 38 8.26 -3.73 -16.97
N ARG A 39 7.66 -4.85 -17.37
CA ARG A 39 6.54 -4.91 -18.30
C ARG A 39 5.44 -5.79 -17.73
N LEU A 40 4.28 -5.20 -17.46
CA LEU A 40 3.07 -5.87 -16.97
C LEU A 40 2.21 -6.37 -18.14
N GLY A 41 2.81 -7.19 -19.01
CA GLY A 41 2.24 -7.61 -20.29
C GLY A 41 1.43 -8.91 -20.25
N TRP A 42 1.23 -9.49 -19.07
CA TRP A 42 0.68 -10.83 -18.91
C TRP A 42 -0.40 -10.86 -17.83
N THR A 43 -1.27 -11.86 -17.89
CA THR A 43 -2.20 -12.22 -16.81
C THR A 43 -2.11 -13.71 -16.51
N THR A 44 -2.69 -14.15 -15.40
CA THR A 44 -2.78 -15.58 -15.06
C THR A 44 -4.15 -16.12 -15.44
N SER A 45 -4.19 -17.28 -16.08
CA SER A 45 -5.43 -18.05 -16.16
C SER A 45 -5.82 -18.58 -14.77
N GLY A 46 -7.09 -18.94 -14.56
CA GLY A 46 -7.52 -19.66 -13.36
C GLY A 46 -6.87 -21.05 -13.16
N LYS A 47 -5.97 -21.47 -14.07
CA LYS A 47 -5.18 -22.70 -14.01
C LYS A 47 -3.67 -22.44 -13.93
N GLU A 48 -3.25 -21.24 -13.53
CA GLU A 48 -1.85 -20.83 -13.36
C GLU A 48 -1.03 -20.67 -14.66
N ASP A 49 -1.59 -20.95 -15.84
CA ASP A 49 -0.92 -20.63 -17.11
C ASP A 49 -0.84 -19.10 -17.35
N LEU A 50 0.33 -18.59 -17.72
CA LEU A 50 0.54 -17.20 -18.14
C LEU A 50 -0.07 -16.95 -19.53
N ILE A 51 -0.86 -15.87 -19.63
CA ILE A 51 -1.52 -15.44 -20.88
C ILE A 51 -0.96 -14.06 -21.27
N ALA A 52 -0.36 -13.98 -22.46
CA ALA A 52 0.13 -12.72 -23.01
C ALA A 52 -1.02 -11.79 -23.39
N LEU A 53 -0.84 -10.50 -23.15
CA LEU A 53 -1.83 -9.45 -23.44
C LEU A 53 -1.28 -8.51 -24.54
N PRO A 54 -1.46 -8.82 -25.83
CA PRO A 54 -0.98 -7.95 -26.92
C PRO A 54 -1.65 -6.56 -26.89
N ASP A 55 -2.94 -6.50 -26.57
CA ASP A 55 -3.73 -5.26 -26.46
C ASP A 55 -4.04 -4.90 -25.00
N ARG A 56 -3.04 -5.06 -24.12
CA ARG A 56 -3.15 -4.93 -22.65
C ARG A 56 -3.81 -3.64 -22.19
N ASP A 57 -3.52 -2.51 -22.84
CA ASP A 57 -4.09 -1.22 -22.45
C ASP A 57 -5.59 -1.13 -22.79
N GLU A 58 -6.02 -1.66 -23.94
CA GLU A 58 -7.45 -1.75 -24.29
C GLU A 58 -8.19 -2.69 -23.35
N TRP A 59 -7.57 -3.82 -23.01
CA TRP A 59 -8.10 -4.77 -22.04
C TRP A 59 -8.26 -4.13 -20.65
N VAL A 60 -7.25 -3.44 -20.12
CA VAL A 60 -7.34 -2.74 -18.83
C VAL A 60 -8.36 -1.59 -18.84
N ALA A 61 -8.53 -0.90 -19.97
CA ALA A 61 -9.49 0.20 -20.05
C ALA A 61 -10.95 -0.29 -20.07
N SER A 62 -11.18 -1.43 -20.74
CA SER A 62 -12.51 -2.01 -20.99
C SER A 62 -12.97 -2.97 -19.90
N ASP A 63 -12.05 -3.72 -19.30
CA ASP A 63 -12.33 -4.70 -18.27
C ASP A 63 -12.44 -4.03 -16.90
N ARG A 64 -13.63 -4.11 -16.31
CA ARG A 64 -13.95 -3.59 -14.97
C ARG A 64 -14.33 -4.70 -14.02
N THR A 65 -13.63 -5.83 -14.12
CA THR A 65 -13.75 -6.93 -13.17
C THR A 65 -13.73 -6.38 -11.74
N ASP A 66 -14.78 -6.71 -10.98
CA ASP A 66 -14.99 -6.30 -9.59
C ASP A 66 -14.84 -4.78 -9.33
N GLY A 67 -15.21 -3.93 -10.29
CA GLY A 67 -15.13 -2.46 -10.15
C GLY A 67 -13.72 -1.87 -10.25
N GLY A 68 -12.72 -2.68 -10.64
CA GLY A 68 -11.33 -2.29 -10.76
C GLY A 68 -10.72 -2.61 -12.12
N PHE A 69 -9.59 -3.32 -12.12
CA PHE A 69 -8.92 -3.83 -13.31
C PHE A 69 -8.28 -5.19 -13.01
N PRO A 70 -8.22 -6.10 -14.00
CA PRO A 70 -7.78 -7.47 -13.80
C PRO A 70 -6.30 -7.59 -13.42
N LEU A 71 -5.92 -8.76 -12.90
CA LEU A 71 -4.54 -9.06 -12.53
C LEU A 71 -3.60 -8.95 -13.74
N LEU A 72 -2.53 -8.19 -13.56
CA LEU A 72 -1.41 -8.07 -14.47
C LEU A 72 -0.14 -8.58 -13.80
N CYS A 73 0.76 -9.16 -14.59
CA CYS A 73 2.05 -9.65 -14.16
C CYS A 73 3.11 -9.52 -15.25
N ASN A 74 4.38 -9.68 -14.86
CA ASN A 74 5.52 -9.79 -15.76
C ASN A 74 5.77 -11.24 -16.20
N ASP A 75 6.65 -11.39 -17.19
CA ASP A 75 7.13 -12.68 -17.71
C ASP A 75 8.47 -13.07 -17.06
N ASP A 76 8.54 -13.05 -15.73
CA ASP A 76 9.72 -13.50 -14.99
C ASP A 76 9.31 -14.26 -13.73
N ASP A 77 9.32 -15.59 -13.84
CA ASP A 77 9.01 -16.52 -12.76
C ASP A 77 9.96 -16.39 -11.55
N HIS A 78 11.15 -15.80 -11.71
CA HIS A 78 12.12 -15.64 -10.63
C HIS A 78 11.96 -14.30 -9.90
N HIS A 79 11.30 -13.32 -10.52
CA HIS A 79 11.09 -11.98 -9.97
C HIS A 79 9.67 -11.54 -10.25
N VAL A 80 8.73 -12.34 -9.77
CA VAL A 80 7.30 -12.12 -10.03
C VAL A 80 6.88 -10.75 -9.50
N VAL A 81 6.33 -9.94 -10.40
CA VAL A 81 5.65 -8.70 -10.10
C VAL A 81 4.18 -8.86 -10.48
N THR A 82 3.28 -8.54 -9.55
CA THR A 82 1.85 -8.52 -9.82
C THR A 82 1.26 -7.15 -9.53
N LEU A 83 0.19 -6.81 -10.24
CA LEU A 83 -0.61 -5.60 -10.02
C LEU A 83 -2.07 -5.92 -10.33
N THR A 84 -2.98 -5.54 -9.45
CA THR A 84 -4.42 -5.74 -9.63
C THR A 84 -5.17 -4.66 -8.86
N GLY A 85 -6.42 -4.39 -9.21
CA GLY A 85 -7.26 -3.52 -8.42
C GLY A 85 -8.72 -3.94 -8.46
N TRP A 86 -9.43 -3.69 -7.38
CA TRP A 86 -10.85 -4.04 -7.25
C TRP A 86 -11.56 -3.07 -6.30
N GLU A 87 -12.88 -3.04 -6.37
CA GLU A 87 -13.73 -2.35 -5.42
C GLU A 87 -13.94 -3.22 -4.18
N SER A 88 -13.61 -2.65 -3.02
CA SER A 88 -13.92 -3.23 -1.72
C SER A 88 -15.17 -2.57 -1.17
N LEU A 89 -16.20 -3.37 -0.90
CA LEU A 89 -17.48 -2.89 -0.33
C LEU A 89 -17.38 -2.61 1.18
N ALA A 90 -16.31 -3.04 1.83
CA ALA A 90 -16.12 -2.93 3.27
C ALA A 90 -15.08 -1.85 3.61
N GLY A 91 -15.29 -0.63 3.10
CA GLY A 91 -14.37 0.48 3.31
C GLY A 91 -14.58 1.22 4.65
N PRO A 92 -13.89 2.35 4.89
CA PRO A 92 -14.06 3.16 6.10
C PRO A 92 -15.48 3.70 6.12
N CYS A 93 -16.12 3.71 7.30
CA CYS A 93 -17.54 4.10 7.44
C CYS A 93 -18.52 3.25 6.60
N ASP A 94 -18.18 2.00 6.27
CA ASP A 94 -18.98 1.11 5.41
C ASP A 94 -19.20 1.66 3.99
N GLU A 95 -18.33 2.57 3.52
CA GLU A 95 -18.37 3.09 2.16
C GLU A 95 -17.50 2.27 1.21
N PRO A 96 -17.94 2.02 -0.04
CA PRO A 96 -17.09 1.39 -1.05
C PRO A 96 -15.82 2.18 -1.35
N GLN A 97 -14.73 1.48 -1.63
CA GLN A 97 -13.46 2.08 -2.04
C GLN A 97 -12.76 1.25 -3.11
N PHE A 98 -11.93 1.90 -3.91
CA PHE A 98 -11.04 1.23 -4.85
C PHE A 98 -9.72 0.89 -4.16
N GLU A 99 -9.31 -0.38 -4.24
CA GLU A 99 -8.03 -0.85 -3.74
C GLU A 99 -7.14 -1.28 -4.89
N VAL A 100 -5.86 -0.93 -4.80
CA VAL A 100 -4.84 -1.41 -5.74
C VAL A 100 -3.80 -2.15 -4.96
N HIS A 101 -3.53 -3.38 -5.37
CA HIS A 101 -2.59 -4.28 -4.73
C HIS A 101 -1.47 -4.63 -5.70
N ALA A 102 -0.23 -4.56 -5.23
CA ALA A 102 0.92 -4.99 -5.99
C ALA A 102 1.87 -5.83 -5.13
N ARG A 103 2.48 -6.84 -5.76
CA ARG A 103 3.58 -7.60 -5.18
C ARG A 103 4.82 -7.35 -6.00
N LEU A 104 5.93 -7.03 -5.33
CA LEU A 104 7.22 -6.81 -5.97
C LEU A 104 8.30 -7.58 -5.19
N PRO A 105 9.31 -8.15 -5.85
CA PRO A 105 10.39 -8.85 -5.16
C PRO A 105 11.21 -7.87 -4.30
N VAL A 106 11.65 -8.33 -3.12
CA VAL A 106 12.59 -7.56 -2.29
C VAL A 106 14.01 -7.72 -2.86
N ASN A 107 14.40 -6.85 -3.78
CA ASN A 107 15.76 -6.80 -4.35
C ASN A 107 16.27 -5.35 -4.46
N ALA A 108 17.56 -5.17 -4.73
CA ALA A 108 18.20 -3.85 -4.77
C ALA A 108 17.53 -2.87 -5.74
N THR A 109 17.09 -3.34 -6.92
CA THR A 109 16.42 -2.52 -7.93
C THR A 109 15.09 -2.00 -7.41
N VAL A 110 14.25 -2.88 -6.85
CA VAL A 110 12.93 -2.51 -6.32
C VAL A 110 13.07 -1.65 -5.06
N VAL A 111 14.02 -1.96 -4.17
CA VAL A 111 14.30 -1.14 -2.97
C VAL A 111 14.66 0.29 -3.39
N ALA A 112 15.55 0.46 -4.38
CA ALA A 112 15.93 1.78 -4.88
C ALA A 112 14.78 2.54 -5.54
N ALA A 113 13.84 1.83 -6.19
CA ALA A 113 12.67 2.42 -6.85
C ALA A 113 11.45 2.61 -5.93
N SER A 114 11.44 2.00 -4.73
CA SER A 114 10.26 1.78 -3.89
C SER A 114 9.44 3.05 -3.58
N MET A 115 10.09 4.16 -3.19
CA MET A 115 9.40 5.43 -2.98
C MET A 115 8.70 5.92 -4.26
N GLY A 116 9.39 5.83 -5.39
CA GLY A 116 8.83 6.23 -6.69
C GLY A 116 7.69 5.33 -7.13
N VAL A 117 7.77 4.02 -6.87
CA VAL A 117 6.70 3.06 -7.14
C VAL A 117 5.45 3.38 -6.33
N LEU A 118 5.61 3.58 -5.00
CA LEU A 118 4.48 3.93 -4.15
C LEU A 118 3.86 5.28 -4.57
N GLU A 119 4.70 6.28 -4.89
CA GLU A 119 4.25 7.58 -5.38
C GLU A 119 3.40 7.45 -6.65
N VAL A 120 3.91 6.83 -7.71
CA VAL A 120 3.19 6.78 -8.99
C VAL A 120 1.92 5.93 -8.95
N VAL A 121 1.92 4.86 -8.14
CA VAL A 121 0.72 4.03 -7.96
C VAL A 121 -0.34 4.79 -7.17
N ALA A 122 0.04 5.44 -6.07
CA ALA A 122 -0.88 6.21 -5.25
C ALA A 122 -1.44 7.43 -5.98
N GLU A 123 -0.57 8.21 -6.64
CA GLU A 123 -0.96 9.37 -7.45
C GLU A 123 -1.80 8.94 -8.65
N GLY A 124 -1.45 7.84 -9.33
CA GLY A 124 -2.22 7.29 -10.45
C GLY A 124 -3.61 6.81 -10.02
N ALA A 125 -3.75 6.27 -8.80
CA ALA A 125 -5.03 5.84 -8.25
C ALA A 125 -5.89 6.99 -7.68
N HIS A 126 -5.32 8.19 -7.53
CA HIS A 126 -5.88 9.26 -6.71
C HIS A 126 -6.14 8.77 -5.26
N ALA A 127 -5.17 8.05 -4.71
CA ALA A 127 -5.29 7.43 -3.40
C ALA A 127 -5.47 8.48 -2.30
N ARG A 128 -6.25 8.12 -1.28
CA ARG A 128 -6.33 8.84 -0.01
C ARG A 128 -5.09 8.56 0.81
N TRP A 129 -4.68 7.30 0.88
CA TRP A 129 -3.46 6.83 1.52
C TRP A 129 -3.08 5.44 1.00
N GLY A 130 -1.88 4.97 1.34
CA GLY A 130 -1.41 3.63 1.04
C GLY A 130 -0.05 3.34 1.65
N HIS A 131 0.46 2.14 1.43
CA HIS A 131 1.72 1.71 2.00
C HIS A 131 2.44 0.69 1.10
N MET A 132 3.71 0.47 1.38
CA MET A 132 4.51 -0.62 0.82
C MET A 132 5.38 -1.20 1.93
N THR A 133 5.27 -2.51 2.18
CA THR A 133 5.90 -3.17 3.35
C THR A 133 6.37 -4.59 2.99
N PRO A 134 7.54 -5.05 3.44
CA PRO A 134 7.94 -6.46 3.31
C PRO A 134 6.91 -7.40 3.90
N PHE A 135 6.65 -8.54 3.24
CA PHE A 135 5.60 -9.47 3.65
C PHE A 135 5.78 -9.99 5.08
N GLY A 136 7.02 -10.25 5.49
CA GLY A 136 7.33 -10.66 6.87
C GLY A 136 6.81 -9.66 7.92
N ALA A 137 7.08 -8.36 7.73
CA ALA A 137 6.57 -7.31 8.62
C ALA A 137 5.07 -7.07 8.46
N ALA A 138 4.52 -7.25 7.26
CA ALA A 138 3.08 -7.10 7.00
C ALA A 138 2.23 -8.11 7.79
N GLY A 139 2.74 -9.31 8.06
CA GLY A 139 2.07 -10.31 8.90
C GLY A 139 1.86 -9.82 10.33
N ASP A 140 2.92 -9.35 10.99
CA ASP A 140 2.85 -8.75 12.33
C ASP A 140 1.94 -7.50 12.38
N ILE A 141 1.94 -6.68 11.33
CA ILE A 141 1.06 -5.50 11.21
C ILE A 141 -0.41 -5.93 11.07
N ALA A 142 -0.70 -6.98 10.31
CA ALA A 142 -2.06 -7.50 10.16
C ALA A 142 -2.65 -7.97 11.51
N GLU A 143 -1.82 -8.57 12.37
CA GLU A 143 -2.19 -8.98 13.73
C GLU A 143 -2.62 -7.81 14.64
N GLN A 144 -2.34 -6.56 14.25
CA GLN A 144 -2.85 -5.38 14.97
C GLN A 144 -4.37 -5.24 14.90
N THR A 145 -5.01 -5.94 13.98
CA THR A 145 -6.48 -5.92 13.74
C THR A 145 -7.13 -7.29 13.97
N ALA A 146 -6.33 -8.34 14.18
CA ALA A 146 -6.83 -9.70 14.29
C ALA A 146 -7.64 -9.88 15.60
N PRO A 147 -8.88 -10.39 15.53
CA PRO A 147 -9.58 -10.84 16.72
C PRO A 147 -8.83 -12.03 17.30
N THR A 148 -8.34 -11.93 18.53
CA THR A 148 -7.68 -13.07 19.19
C THR A 148 -8.74 -14.03 19.74
N LEU A 149 -8.47 -15.33 19.71
CA LEU A 149 -9.32 -16.34 20.37
C LEU A 149 -9.48 -16.11 21.89
N ALA A 150 -8.62 -15.28 22.50
CA ALA A 150 -8.50 -15.10 23.94
C ALA A 150 -8.97 -13.73 24.48
N GLY A 151 -9.52 -12.84 23.65
CA GLY A 151 -9.96 -11.51 24.08
C GLY A 151 -9.57 -10.39 23.11
N PRO A 152 -9.48 -9.12 23.58
CA PRO A 152 -9.17 -7.99 22.70
C PRO A 152 -7.84 -8.20 21.96
N PRO A 153 -7.63 -7.52 20.81
CA PRO A 153 -6.38 -7.64 20.08
C PRO A 153 -5.19 -7.42 21.02
N SER A 154 -4.29 -8.40 21.07
CA SER A 154 -3.02 -8.31 21.79
C SER A 154 -1.91 -8.49 20.77
N PRO A 155 -1.66 -7.47 19.92
CA PRO A 155 -0.75 -7.60 18.80
C PRO A 155 0.65 -7.94 19.30
N PRO A 156 1.41 -8.75 18.55
CA PRO A 156 2.75 -9.13 18.95
C PRO A 156 3.65 -7.89 19.08
N ARG A 157 4.79 -8.09 19.77
CA ARG A 157 5.89 -7.11 19.84
C ARG A 157 5.50 -5.76 20.47
N GLY A 158 4.35 -5.65 21.14
CA GLY A 158 3.89 -4.42 21.79
C GLY A 158 3.44 -3.34 20.81
N LEU A 159 3.00 -3.75 19.61
CA LEU A 159 2.31 -2.86 18.67
C LEU A 159 0.90 -2.53 19.18
N PRO A 160 0.36 -1.36 18.85
CA PRO A 160 -0.97 -0.99 19.32
C PRO A 160 -2.04 -1.80 18.58
N ALA A 161 -3.12 -2.13 19.30
CA ALA A 161 -4.36 -2.59 18.69
C ALA A 161 -4.98 -1.47 17.85
N LEU A 162 -5.51 -1.82 16.68
CA LEU A 162 -6.21 -0.92 15.78
C LEU A 162 -7.69 -1.30 15.73
N LYS A 163 -8.56 -0.34 15.40
CA LYS A 163 -9.97 -0.65 15.13
C LYS A 163 -10.09 -1.51 13.87
N LEU A 164 -11.27 -2.08 13.62
CA LEU A 164 -11.60 -2.64 12.31
C LEU A 164 -11.79 -1.52 11.28
N PHE A 165 -11.56 -1.83 10.01
CA PHE A 165 -11.58 -0.87 8.91
C PHE A 165 -12.88 -0.07 8.83
N GLN A 166 -14.02 -0.75 8.93
CA GLN A 166 -15.36 -0.15 8.96
C GLN A 166 -15.59 0.83 10.13
N HIS A 167 -14.84 0.69 11.23
CA HIS A 167 -14.93 1.56 12.41
C HIS A 167 -13.97 2.76 12.35
N ILE A 168 -13.26 2.95 11.24
CA ILE A 168 -12.48 4.16 10.97
C ILE A 168 -13.46 5.28 10.55
N ARG A 169 -13.37 6.42 11.24
CA ARG A 169 -14.37 7.52 11.16
C ARG A 169 -14.29 8.39 9.90
N ALA A 170 -13.22 8.27 9.14
CA ALA A 170 -13.02 9.04 7.91
C ALA A 170 -12.05 8.29 7.00
N PRO A 171 -12.30 8.24 5.69
CA PRO A 171 -11.47 7.47 4.78
C PRO A 171 -10.09 8.09 4.54
N GLU A 172 -9.88 9.35 4.92
CA GLU A 172 -8.59 10.03 4.94
C GLU A 172 -7.67 9.54 6.07
N ILE A 173 -8.21 8.88 7.11
CA ILE A 173 -7.39 8.37 8.21
C ILE A 173 -6.75 7.04 7.78
N PRO A 174 -5.41 6.94 7.72
CA PRO A 174 -4.74 5.70 7.39
C PRO A 174 -5.05 4.61 8.40
N TYR A 175 -5.24 3.39 7.90
CA TYR A 175 -5.62 2.27 8.75
C TYR A 175 -4.44 1.73 9.57
N TYR A 176 -3.28 1.60 8.95
CA TYR A 176 -2.05 1.14 9.59
C TYR A 176 -0.84 1.80 8.91
N LEU A 177 0.34 1.62 9.52
CA LEU A 177 1.61 2.09 8.98
C LEU A 177 2.39 0.94 8.35
N GLY A 178 3.02 1.21 7.21
CA GLY A 178 3.97 0.33 6.54
C GLY A 178 5.41 0.84 6.60
N TRP A 179 6.32 0.17 5.87
CA TRP A 179 7.70 0.67 5.71
C TRP A 179 7.70 2.04 5.02
N LEU A 180 7.08 2.10 3.85
CA LEU A 180 6.75 3.33 3.14
C LEU A 180 5.27 3.62 3.28
N ASN A 181 4.92 4.89 3.40
CA ASN A 181 3.55 5.35 3.56
C ASN A 181 3.30 6.48 2.56
N TYR A 182 2.21 6.38 1.81
CA TYR A 182 1.68 7.49 1.05
C TYR A 182 0.50 8.09 1.79
N TRP A 183 0.48 9.40 1.94
CA TRP A 183 -0.63 10.17 2.46
C TRP A 183 -0.96 11.28 1.48
N SER A 184 -2.19 11.30 0.97
CA SER A 184 -2.70 12.48 0.25
C SER A 184 -2.62 13.71 1.14
N ASP A 185 -2.73 14.89 0.54
CA ASP A 185 -2.78 16.16 1.28
C ASP A 185 -3.91 16.16 2.34
N ALA A 186 -5.06 15.53 2.04
CA ALA A 186 -6.16 15.37 3.00
C ALA A 186 -5.83 14.38 4.13
N ALA A 187 -5.21 13.23 3.83
CA ALA A 187 -4.79 12.26 4.83
C ALA A 187 -3.69 12.81 5.75
N ALA A 188 -2.71 13.52 5.18
CA ALA A 188 -1.64 14.17 5.95
C ALA A 188 -2.22 15.19 6.93
N ARG A 189 -3.19 16.02 6.50
CA ARG A 189 -3.93 16.92 7.41
C ARG A 189 -4.68 16.17 8.50
N ALA A 190 -5.37 15.08 8.15
CA ALA A 190 -6.19 14.32 9.10
C ALA A 190 -5.36 13.73 10.26
N ILE A 191 -4.11 13.37 10.00
CA ILE A 191 -3.19 12.85 11.04
C ILE A 191 -2.26 13.93 11.63
N GLY A 192 -2.36 15.17 11.16
CA GLY A 192 -1.53 16.29 11.62
C GLY A 192 -0.07 16.20 11.19
N PHE A 193 0.19 15.79 9.94
CA PHE A 193 1.51 15.78 9.32
C PHE A 193 1.61 16.82 8.18
N PRO A 194 2.73 17.55 8.04
CA PRO A 194 3.87 17.58 8.96
C PRO A 194 3.71 18.61 10.09
N ASP A 195 4.27 18.29 11.25
CA ASP A 195 4.60 19.21 12.34
C ASP A 195 6.14 19.38 12.37
N PRO A 196 6.69 20.52 11.92
CA PRO A 196 8.14 20.71 11.85
C PRO A 196 8.89 20.53 13.18
N ALA A 197 8.21 20.76 14.32
CA ALA A 197 8.81 20.62 15.65
C ALA A 197 8.86 19.16 16.13
N ARG A 198 8.04 18.27 15.56
CA ARG A 198 7.91 16.88 15.99
C ARG A 198 8.36 15.87 14.94
N ASP A 199 8.36 16.26 13.67
CA ASP A 199 8.51 15.36 12.54
C ASP A 199 9.83 15.52 11.80
N THR A 200 10.83 16.18 12.39
CA THR A 200 12.13 16.43 11.73
C THR A 200 12.76 15.15 11.17
N GLU A 201 12.73 14.04 11.93
CA GLU A 201 13.27 12.73 11.52
C GLU A 201 12.44 12.06 10.41
N LEU A 202 11.12 12.27 10.38
CA LEU A 202 10.27 11.75 9.31
C LEU A 202 10.41 12.62 8.05
N LEU A 203 10.48 13.93 8.22
CA LEU A 203 10.65 14.91 7.14
C LEU A 203 11.98 14.73 6.40
N SER A 204 13.05 14.32 7.08
CA SER A 204 14.32 14.01 6.41
C SER A 204 14.23 12.79 5.47
N ARG A 205 13.19 11.98 5.62
CA ARG A 205 12.91 10.77 4.82
C ARG A 205 11.54 10.85 4.13
N ALA A 206 11.00 12.06 3.99
CA ALA A 206 9.75 12.31 3.32
C ALA A 206 9.96 13.09 2.03
N ARG A 207 9.11 12.82 1.04
CA ARG A 207 9.03 13.58 -0.20
C ARG A 207 7.61 14.09 -0.38
N ARG A 208 7.48 15.37 -0.72
CA ARG A 208 6.20 15.94 -1.13
C ARG A 208 5.93 15.62 -2.59
N THR A 209 4.72 15.15 -2.89
CA THR A 209 4.30 14.79 -4.26
C THR A 209 3.78 16.01 -5.02
N ALA A 210 3.60 15.86 -6.33
CA ALA A 210 3.12 16.94 -7.19
C ALA A 210 1.69 17.42 -6.85
N THR A 211 0.83 16.53 -6.36
CA THR A 211 -0.54 16.86 -5.94
C THR A 211 -0.63 17.34 -4.48
N GLY A 212 0.51 17.46 -3.80
CA GLY A 212 0.62 17.97 -2.45
C GLY A 212 0.57 16.92 -1.35
N GLY A 213 0.44 15.64 -1.70
CA GLY A 213 0.61 14.52 -0.78
C GLY A 213 2.06 14.30 -0.36
N TRP A 214 2.29 13.21 0.37
CA TRP A 214 3.57 12.84 0.94
C TRP A 214 3.85 11.36 0.77
N VAL A 215 5.08 11.01 0.41
CA VAL A 215 5.65 9.67 0.59
C VAL A 215 6.62 9.74 1.74
N VAL A 216 6.42 8.92 2.77
CA VAL A 216 7.18 8.93 4.02
C VAL A 216 7.78 7.55 4.29
N GLN A 217 9.08 7.50 4.46
CA GLN A 217 9.83 6.28 4.78
C GLN A 217 10.13 6.23 6.29
N LEU A 218 9.73 5.14 6.96
CA LEU A 218 9.93 4.97 8.41
C LEU A 218 11.38 4.63 8.78
N THR A 219 12.06 3.84 7.93
CA THR A 219 13.41 3.31 8.17
C THR A 219 14.21 3.32 6.87
N ASP A 220 15.52 3.51 6.93
CA ASP A 220 16.37 3.62 5.73
C ASP A 220 16.43 2.32 4.92
N ALA A 221 16.27 1.18 5.58
CA ALA A 221 16.15 -0.14 4.99
C ALA A 221 14.70 -0.67 5.08
N PRO A 222 14.31 -1.64 4.24
CA PRO A 222 13.03 -2.34 4.35
C PRO A 222 12.71 -2.76 5.78
N LEU A 223 11.46 -2.52 6.20
CA LEU A 223 11.03 -2.76 7.57
C LEU A 223 11.17 -4.24 7.95
N ASP A 224 11.82 -4.47 9.08
CA ASP A 224 12.12 -5.79 9.64
C ASP A 224 11.86 -5.69 11.13
N LEU A 225 10.84 -6.40 11.63
CA LEU A 225 10.39 -6.27 13.00
C LEU A 225 11.17 -7.16 13.99
N ASP A 226 12.10 -7.97 13.50
CA ASP A 226 13.12 -8.63 14.33
C ASP A 226 14.27 -7.68 14.65
N ASN A 227 14.46 -6.61 13.86
CA ASN A 227 15.36 -5.52 14.19
C ASN A 227 14.71 -4.56 15.22
N PRO A 228 15.26 -4.44 16.45
CA PRO A 228 14.67 -3.59 17.48
C PRO A 228 14.57 -2.11 17.11
N ALA A 229 15.50 -1.59 16.29
CA ALA A 229 15.46 -0.20 15.86
C ALA A 229 14.30 0.09 14.90
N HIS A 230 13.99 -0.87 14.03
CA HIS A 230 12.86 -0.79 13.10
C HIS A 230 11.53 -0.89 13.85
N LEU A 231 11.41 -1.84 14.79
CA LEU A 231 10.24 -1.97 15.66
C LEU A 231 10.03 -0.68 16.48
N ASP A 232 11.09 -0.10 17.04
CA ASP A 232 10.99 1.14 17.80
C ASP A 232 10.57 2.31 16.90
N ALA A 233 11.10 2.42 15.68
CA ALA A 233 10.67 3.43 14.71
C ALA A 233 9.16 3.33 14.40
N LEU A 234 8.65 2.11 14.17
CA LEU A 234 7.22 1.87 13.94
C LEU A 234 6.37 2.27 15.17
N LYS A 235 6.80 1.89 16.38
CA LYS A 235 6.12 2.28 17.63
C LYS A 235 6.12 3.79 17.85
N ARG A 236 7.24 4.47 17.61
CA ARG A 236 7.33 5.94 17.70
C ARG A 236 6.40 6.61 16.68
N ALA A 237 6.32 6.08 15.47
CA ALA A 237 5.39 6.59 14.45
C ALA A 237 3.92 6.43 14.89
N TYR A 238 3.54 5.26 15.42
CA TYR A 238 2.22 5.09 16.02
C TYR A 238 1.99 6.04 17.22
N ALA A 239 2.97 6.26 18.09
CA ALA A 239 2.82 7.22 19.19
C ALA A 239 2.66 8.67 18.68
N ARG A 240 3.31 9.01 17.57
CA ARG A 240 3.22 10.33 16.93
C ARG A 240 1.86 10.58 16.26
N PHE A 241 1.25 9.55 15.67
CA PHE A 241 -0.01 9.65 14.93
C PHE A 241 -1.12 8.85 15.62
N PRO A 242 -1.71 9.35 16.73
CA PRO A 242 -2.74 8.63 17.48
C PRO A 242 -4.02 8.39 16.68
N GLU A 243 -4.27 9.16 15.63
CA GLU A 243 -5.43 8.98 14.73
C GLU A 243 -5.36 7.68 13.92
N ILE A 244 -4.16 7.25 13.53
CA ILE A 244 -3.95 6.06 12.67
C ILE A 244 -4.53 4.81 13.34
N GLY A 245 -5.28 4.05 12.54
CA GLY A 245 -6.04 2.87 12.98
C GLY A 245 -7.21 3.19 13.88
N GLY A 246 -7.68 4.44 13.86
CA GLY A 246 -8.86 4.87 14.61
C GLY A 246 -8.66 4.84 16.13
N ARG A 247 -7.43 4.94 16.61
CA ARG A 247 -7.08 4.80 18.03
C ARG A 247 -7.44 6.03 18.87
N ALA A 248 -7.53 7.21 18.25
CA ALA A 248 -8.01 8.39 18.92
C ALA A 248 -9.48 8.24 19.34
N ALA A 249 -9.84 8.80 20.50
CA ALA A 249 -11.22 8.89 20.93
C ALA A 249 -12.03 9.80 19.97
N PRO A 250 -13.32 9.52 19.75
CA PRO A 250 -14.21 10.38 18.96
C PRO A 250 -14.24 11.82 19.48
#